data_AF-A0A1H7TMG7-F1
#
_entry.id   AF-A0A1H7TMG7-F1
#
_cell.length_a   1.000
_cell.length_b   1.000
_cell.length_c   1.000
_cell.angle_alpha   90.00
_cell.angle_beta   90.00
_cell.angle_gamma   90.00
#
_symmetry.space_group_name_H-M   'P 1'
#
loop_
_entity.id
_entity.type
_entity.pdbx_description
1 polymer ?
#
loop_
_entity_poly.entity_id
_entity_poly.type
_entity_poly.pdbx_seq_one_letter_code
_entity_poly.pdbx_strand_id
1 'polypeptide(L)'
;MGTDNLFHKRRAKKLERKKPSRKLYEKVLIVCEGSKTEPNYFNELKDHYEIDTANIRISGECGSDPVSIVRHGEELFRDAARTSEPFDKVYCVFDRDNHENFDEAIKLLKSLKPKETLIY
;
A
#
# COMPACT_ATOMS: atom_id res chain seq x y z
N MET A 1 -34.00 -61.94 20.44
CA MET A 1 -32.70 -61.95 19.73
C MET A 1 -32.86 -61.06 18.51
N GLY A 2 -32.11 -59.95 18.42
CA GLY A 2 -32.08 -59.06 17.24
C GLY A 2 -32.16 -57.57 17.57
N THR A 3 -31.07 -56.98 18.06
CA THR A 3 -30.77 -55.54 17.96
C THR A 3 -30.57 -55.19 16.47
N ASP A 4 -30.84 -53.99 15.94
CA ASP A 4 -29.98 -52.81 16.07
C ASP A 4 -30.53 -51.59 15.31
N ASN A 5 -30.60 -50.46 16.04
CA ASN A 5 -30.20 -49.10 15.65
C ASN A 5 -30.31 -48.67 14.18
N LEU A 6 -31.43 -48.04 13.81
CA LEU A 6 -31.56 -47.25 12.57
C LEU A 6 -31.75 -45.74 12.78
N PHE A 7 -31.30 -45.19 13.92
CA PHE A 7 -31.15 -43.74 14.07
C PHE A 7 -29.79 -43.32 13.54
N HIS A 8 -29.73 -42.99 12.25
CA HIS A 8 -28.59 -42.33 11.63
C HIS A 8 -28.31 -40.99 12.33
N LYS A 9 -27.46 -41.01 13.36
CA LYS A 9 -26.77 -39.81 13.87
C LYS A 9 -25.94 -39.24 12.72
N ARG A 10 -26.50 -38.29 11.98
CA ARG A 10 -25.71 -37.36 11.16
C ARG A 10 -24.66 -36.75 12.08
N ARG A 11 -23.39 -37.16 11.93
CA ARG A 11 -22.26 -36.45 12.53
C ARG A 11 -22.37 -35.02 12.02
N ALA A 12 -22.75 -34.09 12.90
CA ALA A 12 -22.63 -32.68 12.63
C ALA A 12 -21.15 -32.43 12.34
N LYS A 13 -20.80 -32.30 11.06
CA LYS A 13 -19.46 -31.90 10.64
C LYS A 13 -19.29 -30.51 11.26
N LYS A 14 -18.45 -30.44 12.29
CA LYS A 14 -18.17 -29.21 13.03
C LYS A 14 -17.61 -28.23 12.01
N LEU A 15 -18.45 -27.34 11.49
CA LEU A 15 -18.07 -26.23 10.62
C LEU A 15 -17.33 -25.25 11.52
N GLU A 16 -16.08 -25.56 11.85
CA GLU A 16 -15.22 -24.60 12.52
C GLU A 16 -14.97 -23.48 11.51
N ARG A 17 -15.56 -22.32 11.80
CA ARG A 17 -15.31 -21.09 11.07
C ARG A 17 -13.81 -20.84 11.17
N LYS A 18 -13.10 -20.89 10.03
CA LYS A 18 -11.71 -20.40 9.97
C LYS A 18 -11.73 -18.99 10.55
N LYS A 19 -11.03 -18.78 11.67
CA LYS A 19 -10.83 -17.43 12.19
C LYS A 19 -10.23 -16.59 11.06
N PRO A 20 -10.76 -15.38 10.79
CA PRO A 20 -10.15 -14.52 9.80
C PRO A 20 -8.71 -14.23 10.24
N SER A 21 -7.72 -14.83 9.57
CA SER A 21 -6.34 -14.40 9.67
C SER A 21 -6.24 -13.17 8.77
N ARG A 22 -6.44 -11.98 9.34
CA ARG A 22 -6.11 -10.75 8.61
C ARG A 22 -4.60 -10.78 8.45
N LYS A 23 -4.10 -11.05 7.24
CA LYS A 23 -2.71 -10.73 6.93
C LYS A 23 -2.59 -9.22 7.19
N LEU A 24 -1.62 -8.84 8.03
CA LEU A 24 -1.27 -7.44 8.21
C LEU A 24 -0.72 -7.00 6.86
N TYR A 25 -1.56 -6.40 6.03
CA TYR A 25 -1.13 -5.86 4.75
C TYR A 25 -0.38 -4.57 5.03
N GLU A 26 0.73 -4.35 4.31
CA GLU A 26 1.52 -3.13 4.43
C GLU A 26 0.68 -1.92 4.02
N LYS A 27 0.73 -0.85 4.82
CA LYS A 27 0.15 0.45 4.47
C LYS A 27 1.17 1.22 3.64
N VAL A 28 0.82 1.51 2.39
CA VAL A 28 1.69 2.10 1.38
C VAL A 28 1.21 3.50 0.99
N LEU A 29 2.15 4.43 0.87
CA LEU A 29 1.95 5.72 0.21
C LEU A 29 2.59 5.66 -1.18
N ILE A 30 1.88 6.13 -2.20
CA ILE A 30 2.40 6.30 -3.57
C ILE A 30 2.28 7.79 -3.90
N VAL A 31 3.40 8.42 -4.27
CA VAL A 31 3.48 9.83 -4.64
C VAL A 31 3.85 9.93 -6.10
N CYS A 32 3.00 10.56 -6.90
CA CYS A 32 3.10 10.64 -8.35
C CYS A 32 3.44 12.06 -8.80
N GLU A 33 4.18 12.17 -9.91
CA GLU A 33 4.45 13.42 -10.63
C GLU A 33 3.15 14.12 -11.09
N GLY A 34 2.27 13.37 -11.73
CA GLY A 34 1.00 13.87 -12.24
C GLY A 34 -0.17 13.73 -11.26
N SER A 35 -1.14 14.63 -11.38
CA SER A 35 -2.38 14.61 -10.58
C SER A 35 -3.50 13.74 -11.17
N LYS A 36 -3.29 13.16 -12.36
CA LYS A 36 -4.35 12.47 -13.12
C LYS A 36 -3.92 11.11 -13.62
N THR A 37 -2.95 11.05 -14.52
CA THR A 37 -2.62 9.83 -15.27
C THR A 37 -2.20 8.68 -14.36
N GLU A 38 -1.13 8.87 -13.60
CA GLU A 38 -0.57 7.86 -12.71
C GLU A 38 -1.49 7.57 -11.52
N PRO A 39 -2.08 8.59 -10.85
CA PRO A 39 -3.08 8.32 -9.83
C PRO A 39 -4.26 7.48 -10.33
N ASN A 40 -4.76 7.73 -11.55
CA ASN A 40 -5.83 6.93 -12.13
C ASN A 40 -5.39 5.48 -12.37
N TYR A 41 -4.19 5.26 -12.91
CA TYR A 41 -3.65 3.90 -13.08
C TYR A 41 -3.56 3.15 -11.76
N PHE A 42 -3.05 3.78 -10.69
CA PHE A 42 -2.97 3.12 -9.39
C PHE A 42 -4.35 2.89 -8.76
N ASN A 43 -5.31 3.79 -8.96
CA ASN A 43 -6.68 3.57 -8.50
C ASN A 43 -7.35 2.41 -9.25
N GLU A 44 -7.19 2.33 -10.57
CA GLU A 44 -7.69 1.20 -11.37
C GLU A 44 -7.06 -0.13 -10.93
N LEU A 45 -5.76 -0.15 -10.61
CA LEU A 45 -5.09 -1.33 -10.07
C LEU A 45 -5.62 -1.71 -8.68
N LYS A 46 -5.86 -0.73 -7.80
CA LYS A 46 -6.47 -0.98 -6.48
C LYS A 46 -7.84 -1.65 -6.64
N ASP A 47 -8.65 -1.15 -7.55
CA ASP A 47 -9.99 -1.69 -7.82
C ASP A 47 -9.89 -3.09 -8.44
N HIS A 48 -9.01 -3.28 -9.42
CA HIS A 48 -8.82 -4.56 -10.11
C HIS A 48 -8.37 -5.69 -9.17
N TYR A 49 -7.46 -5.39 -8.24
CA TYR A 49 -6.92 -6.35 -7.28
C TYR A 49 -7.69 -6.37 -5.95
N GLU A 50 -8.81 -5.64 -5.84
CA GLU A 50 -9.63 -5.52 -4.63
C GLU A 50 -8.79 -5.14 -3.39
N ILE A 51 -7.83 -4.23 -3.56
CA ILE A 51 -6.93 -3.80 -2.48
C ILE A 51 -7.71 -2.84 -1.57
N ASP A 52 -7.70 -3.14 -0.27
CA ASP A 52 -8.32 -2.30 0.75
C ASP A 52 -7.78 -0.85 0.65
N THR A 53 -8.69 0.12 0.59
CA THR A 53 -8.34 1.54 0.50
C THR A 53 -7.58 2.04 1.73
N ALA A 54 -7.73 1.37 2.88
CA ALA A 54 -6.93 1.64 4.07
C ALA A 54 -5.45 1.30 3.90
N ASN A 55 -5.10 0.43 2.95
CA ASN A 55 -3.72 -0.03 2.75
C ASN A 55 -2.94 0.79 1.73
N ILE A 56 -3.59 1.54 0.82
CA ILE A 56 -2.86 2.32 -0.20
C ILE A 56 -3.41 3.74 -0.28
N ARG A 57 -2.57 4.73 0.03
CA ARG A 57 -2.81 6.14 -0.24
C ARG A 57 -2.03 6.56 -1.49
N ILE A 58 -2.68 7.30 -2.39
CA ILE A 58 -2.06 7.85 -3.60
C ILE A 58 -2.14 9.37 -3.53
N SER A 59 -1.04 10.06 -3.81
CA SER A 59 -0.98 11.53 -3.89
C SER A 59 -0.35 11.94 -5.21
N GLY A 60 -0.98 12.85 -5.94
CA GLY A 60 -0.44 13.45 -7.18
C GLY A 60 -0.30 14.97 -7.08
N GLU A 61 -0.18 15.52 -5.86
CA GLU A 61 -0.31 16.95 -5.57
C GLU A 61 1.05 17.63 -5.29
N CYS A 62 2.13 17.24 -5.97
CA CYS A 62 3.48 17.73 -5.68
C CYS A 62 4.22 18.38 -6.85
N GLY A 63 3.55 18.53 -8.01
CA GLY A 63 4.16 19.09 -9.22
C GLY A 63 5.11 18.11 -9.92
N SER A 64 5.77 18.60 -10.96
CA SER A 64 6.53 17.73 -11.88
C SER A 64 7.99 17.49 -11.48
N ASP A 65 8.56 18.27 -10.56
CA ASP A 65 9.98 18.17 -10.22
C ASP A 65 10.27 16.96 -9.30
N PRO A 66 11.18 16.03 -9.69
CA PRO A 66 11.50 14.84 -8.90
C PRO A 66 11.91 15.10 -7.45
N VAL A 67 12.65 16.18 -7.19
CA VAL A 67 13.07 16.51 -5.81
C VAL A 67 11.85 16.92 -4.99
N SER A 68 10.94 17.70 -5.57
CA SER A 68 9.68 18.11 -4.94
C SER A 68 8.79 16.92 -4.59
N ILE A 69 8.73 15.91 -5.48
CA ILE A 69 7.98 14.67 -5.25
C ILE A 69 8.53 13.91 -4.05
N VAL A 70 9.86 13.74 -3.98
CA VAL A 70 10.53 13.06 -2.86
C VAL A 70 10.29 13.79 -1.53
N ARG A 71 10.41 15.12 -1.53
CA ARG A 71 10.18 15.93 -0.32
C ARG A 71 8.73 15.84 0.16
N HIS A 72 7.78 15.88 -0.77
CA HIS A 72 6.37 15.72 -0.45
C HIS A 72 6.07 14.34 0.15
N GLY A 73 6.67 13.28 -0.40
CA GLY A 73 6.57 11.94 0.17
C GLY A 73 7.14 11.84 1.58
N GLU A 74 8.29 12.47 1.85
CA GLU A 74 8.89 12.53 3.19
C GLU A 74 7.98 13.30 4.18
N GLU A 75 7.38 14.40 3.75
CA GLU A 75 6.45 15.17 4.57
C GLU A 75 5.22 14.34 4.95
N LEU A 76 4.53 13.77 3.96
CA LEU A 76 3.36 12.92 4.19
C LEU A 76 3.67 11.71 5.07
N PHE A 77 4.86 11.12 4.92
CA PHE A 77 5.33 10.04 5.76
C PHE A 77 5.48 10.47 7.22
N ARG A 78 6.15 11.60 7.47
CA ARG A 78 6.35 12.14 8.82
C ARG A 78 5.04 12.59 9.46
N ASP A 79 4.11 13.12 8.68
CA ASP A 79 2.78 13.50 9.17
C ASP A 79 1.97 12.30 9.61
N ALA A 80 1.94 11.25 8.79
CA ALA A 80 1.25 10.01 9.10
C ALA A 80 1.82 9.31 10.35
N ALA A 81 3.15 9.36 10.53
CA ALA A 81 3.80 8.87 11.75
C ALA A 81 3.37 9.64 13.01
N ARG A 82 3.05 10.94 12.87
CA ARG A 82 2.56 11.78 13.98
C ARG A 82 1.08 11.53 14.29
N THR A 83 0.26 11.16 13.31
CA THR A 83 -1.20 10.99 13.46
C THR A 83 -1.64 9.55 13.78
N SER A 84 -0.74 8.69 14.26
CA SER A 84 -1.01 7.25 14.55
C SER A 84 -1.44 6.43 13.32
N GLU A 85 -1.10 6.89 12.13
CA GLU A 85 -1.45 6.27 10.86
C GLU A 85 -0.23 5.98 9.96
N PRO A 86 0.90 5.48 10.51
CA PRO A 86 2.17 5.39 9.79
C PRO A 86 2.05 4.52 8.53
N PHE A 87 2.80 4.91 7.50
CA PHE A 87 3.03 4.06 6.34
C PHE A 87 4.19 3.12 6.62
N ASP A 88 4.11 1.90 6.10
CA ASP A 88 5.22 0.95 6.09
C ASP A 88 6.17 1.25 4.93
N LYS A 89 5.62 1.68 3.78
CA LYS A 89 6.35 2.00 2.55
C LYS A 89 5.82 3.26 1.87
N VAL A 90 6.71 3.94 1.16
CA VAL A 90 6.49 5.15 0.39
C VAL A 90 7.19 4.98 -0.95
N TYR A 91 6.44 5.02 -2.03
CA TYR A 91 6.94 4.98 -3.40
C TYR A 91 6.84 6.36 -4.03
N CYS A 92 7.95 6.86 -4.59
CA CYS A 92 7.98 8.10 -5.37
C CYS A 92 8.07 7.73 -6.85
N VAL A 93 7.07 8.13 -7.64
CA VAL A 93 6.91 7.78 -9.05
C VAL A 93 7.03 9.04 -9.90
N PHE A 94 8.08 9.11 -10.70
CA PHE A 94 8.38 10.21 -11.61
C PHE A 94 9.17 9.70 -12.82
N ASP A 95 8.97 10.34 -13.97
CA ASP A 95 9.61 9.92 -15.20
C ASP A 95 11.09 10.33 -15.22
N ARG A 96 11.91 9.65 -16.03
CA ARG A 96 13.33 9.97 -16.15
C ARG A 96 13.62 11.02 -17.23
N ASP A 97 12.77 11.11 -18.24
CA ASP A 97 13.18 11.63 -19.54
C ASP A 97 13.14 13.16 -19.65
N ASN A 98 12.52 13.86 -18.68
CA ASN A 98 12.30 15.31 -18.72
C ASN A 98 12.93 16.12 -17.56
N HIS A 99 13.68 15.49 -16.65
CA HIS A 99 14.08 16.15 -15.40
C HIS A 99 15.59 16.25 -15.21
N GLU A 100 16.10 17.48 -15.23
CA GLU A 100 17.51 17.79 -14.92
C GLU A 100 17.90 17.38 -13.48
N ASN A 101 16.92 17.32 -12.57
CA ASN A 101 17.12 17.06 -11.15
C ASN A 101 16.96 15.57 -10.74
N PHE A 102 16.83 14.65 -11.70
CA PHE A 102 16.63 13.22 -11.41
C PHE A 102 17.70 12.68 -10.46
N ASP A 103 18.98 12.94 -10.74
CA ASP A 103 20.09 12.45 -9.91
C ASP A 103 20.08 13.03 -8.50
N GLU A 104 19.61 14.28 -8.34
CA GLU A 104 19.46 14.90 -7.04
C GLU A 104 18.34 14.23 -6.24
N ALA A 105 17.20 13.93 -6.87
CA ALA A 105 16.10 13.23 -6.23
C ALA A 105 16.52 11.83 -5.74
N ILE A 106 17.29 11.09 -6.56
CA ILE A 106 17.85 9.78 -6.15
C ILE A 106 18.82 9.92 -4.98
N LYS A 107 19.69 10.94 -4.99
CA LYS A 107 20.60 11.21 -3.85
C LYS A 107 19.80 11.53 -2.58
N LEU A 108 18.77 12.35 -2.70
CA LEU A 108 17.88 12.70 -1.60
C LEU A 108 17.21 11.44 -1.04
N LEU A 109 16.53 10.64 -1.87
CA LEU A 109 15.89 9.37 -1.46
C LEU A 109 16.85 8.46 -0.69
N LYS A 110 18.09 8.29 -1.18
CA LYS A 110 19.11 7.45 -0.54
C LYS A 110 19.60 8.00 0.80
N SER A 111 19.45 9.31 1.04
CA SER A 111 19.82 9.96 2.30
C SER A 111 18.75 9.83 3.38
N LEU A 112 17.48 9.66 2.98
CA LEU A 112 16.34 9.61 3.89
C LEU A 112 16.32 8.33 4.74
N LYS A 113 15.62 8.41 5.88
CA LYS A 113 15.49 7.34 6.87
C LYS A 113 14.01 7.18 7.27
N PRO A 114 13.50 5.94 7.38
CA PRO A 114 14.17 4.66 7.15
C PRO A 114 14.38 4.37 5.65
N LYS A 115 15.52 3.75 5.30
CA LYS A 115 15.84 3.43 3.88
C LYS A 115 14.94 2.36 3.27
N GLU A 116 14.38 1.49 4.10
CA GLU A 116 13.52 0.37 3.67
C GLU A 116 12.10 0.84 3.33
N THR A 117 11.75 2.05 3.77
CA THR A 117 10.43 2.65 3.58
C THR A 117 10.36 3.44 2.29
N LEU A 118 11.46 4.04 1.81
CA LEU A 118 11.45 4.94 0.65
C LEU A 118 12.01 4.26 -0.59
N ILE A 119 11.15 4.07 -1.58
CA ILE A 119 11.44 3.32 -2.81
C ILE A 119 11.14 4.21 -4.03
N TYR A 120 11.94 4.07 -5.08
CA TYR A 120 11.81 4.75 -6.37
C TYR A 120 11.84 3.73 -7.51
#